data_AF-A0A2G6J1C6-F1
#
_entry.id   AF-A0A2G6J1C6-F1
#
_cell.length_a   1.000
_cell.length_b   1.000
_cell.length_c   1.000
_cell.angle_alpha   90.00
_cell.angle_beta   90.00
_cell.angle_gamma   90.00
#
_symmetry.space_group_name_H-M   'P 1'
#
loop_
_entity.id
_entity.type
_entity.pdbx_description
1 polymer ?
#
loop_
_entity_poly.entity_id
_entity_poly.type
_entity_poly.pdbx_seq_one_letter_code
_entity_poly.pdbx_strand_id
1 'polypeptide(L)'
;MGSLGDRRAGLGLALAALLALVVACDGGGGGEDPCRSVQCIHGPSASCEGSVKVSYQALGECTVESGMARCDYPALPPQDCATLGKICRQGACVDPPLVPCEGVVCADPPAPDCDGDVAQIYAPEGSCDPTIPPAGGCVYPVDASLDCAAGGLVCRDAGCVDPADFPCDPNPCDVPPLGTCSGASPVTYAALGACADEGGAAACSYAPTTAAPCAADLCYAGACASSLAAPAASGDLVITEIMRNPASEDDEGEWIELYNPQPVARALSGCTLSDDDADSYTFAEDAAVIVPAKGRLILGRSASAEDSGGLSPDHVYAGFVLANGADEVTLSCGGVVIDRVAYAAEGWPFEAGAALSLRPELSNAVANDVSSAWCDATTTYGTRANKGTPRKVNPPCP
;
A
#
# COMPACT_ATOMS: atom_id res chain seq x y z
N MET A 1 -5.70 41.22 -65.09
CA MET A 1 -5.89 42.64 -65.43
C MET A 1 -6.30 43.35 -64.16
N GLY A 2 -5.34 43.74 -63.33
CA GLY A 2 -4.94 45.14 -63.12
C GLY A 2 -5.40 45.53 -61.71
N SER A 3 -4.69 46.28 -60.87
CA SER A 3 -3.55 47.16 -61.07
C SER A 3 -2.97 47.50 -59.68
N LEU A 4 -1.65 47.30 -59.52
CA LEU A 4 -0.62 48.14 -58.89
C LEU A 4 -0.89 49.03 -57.66
N GLY A 5 -0.06 48.79 -56.62
CA GLY A 5 0.77 49.77 -55.89
C GLY A 5 0.11 50.58 -54.75
N ASP A 6 0.74 50.92 -53.62
CA ASP A 6 2.11 50.76 -53.10
C ASP A 6 2.13 51.34 -51.64
N ARG A 7 3.01 50.82 -50.76
CA ARG A 7 3.58 51.42 -49.49
C ARG A 7 2.66 51.57 -48.26
N ARG A 8 3.04 51.30 -46.99
CA ARG A 8 4.32 51.16 -46.23
C ARG A 8 3.96 50.46 -44.89
N ALA A 9 4.63 49.40 -44.42
CA ALA A 9 5.88 49.34 -43.62
C ALA A 9 5.71 49.45 -42.08
N GLY A 10 6.31 48.50 -41.35
CA GLY A 10 6.54 48.53 -39.88
C GLY A 10 6.83 47.14 -39.28
N LEU A 11 8.00 46.53 -39.59
CA LEU A 11 9.07 46.14 -38.64
C LEU A 11 8.62 45.18 -37.51
N GLY A 12 9.03 43.91 -37.42
CA GLY A 12 10.31 43.29 -37.77
C GLY A 12 11.12 43.06 -36.49
N LEU A 13 11.12 41.83 -35.97
CA LEU A 13 11.88 41.39 -34.79
C LEU A 13 13.33 41.90 -34.85
N ALA A 14 13.73 42.71 -33.87
CA ALA A 14 15.12 43.09 -33.67
C ALA A 14 15.83 41.98 -32.89
N LEU A 15 16.36 41.00 -33.62
CA LEU A 15 17.42 40.11 -33.11
C LEU A 15 18.71 40.95 -33.06
N ALA A 16 19.10 41.40 -31.86
CA ALA A 16 20.35 42.13 -31.67
C ALA A 16 21.53 41.15 -31.71
N ALA A 17 21.96 40.78 -32.92
CA ALA A 17 23.28 40.18 -33.14
C ALA A 17 24.32 41.29 -33.06
N LEU A 18 25.06 41.35 -31.95
CA LEU A 18 26.22 42.24 -31.83
C LEU A 18 27.34 41.72 -32.76
N LEU A 19 27.66 42.51 -33.78
CA LEU A 19 28.80 42.31 -34.68
C LEU A 19 30.10 42.44 -33.88
N ALA A 20 30.86 41.34 -33.77
CA ALA A 20 32.27 41.40 -33.37
C ALA A 20 33.10 41.83 -34.59
N LEU A 21 33.76 43.00 -34.50
CA LEU A 21 34.75 43.43 -35.48
C LEU A 21 36.01 42.55 -35.34
N VAL A 22 36.29 41.71 -36.34
CA VAL A 22 37.54 40.95 -36.41
C VAL A 22 38.61 41.85 -37.02
N VAL A 23 39.50 42.39 -36.19
CA VAL A 23 40.78 42.93 -36.65
C VAL A 23 41.74 41.74 -36.77
N ALA A 24 42.05 41.35 -38.01
CA ALA A 24 43.09 40.38 -38.28
C ALA A 24 44.46 41.05 -38.12
N CYS A 25 45.19 40.70 -37.05
CA CYS A 25 46.65 40.84 -37.01
C CYS A 25 47.27 39.45 -37.13
N ASP A 26 48.10 39.31 -38.15
CA ASP A 26 48.83 38.11 -38.54
C ASP A 26 50.09 37.92 -37.66
N GLY A 27 50.40 36.67 -37.32
CA GLY A 27 51.73 36.23 -36.87
C GLY A 27 51.97 36.11 -35.36
N GLY A 28 51.86 34.88 -34.83
CA GLY A 28 52.51 34.49 -33.57
C GLY A 28 51.85 33.30 -32.87
N GLY A 29 52.51 32.13 -32.88
CA GLY A 29 52.00 30.91 -32.26
C GLY A 29 51.82 31.02 -30.74
N GLY A 30 50.61 30.71 -30.30
CA GLY A 30 50.17 30.58 -28.91
C GLY A 30 48.66 30.76 -28.91
N GLY A 31 47.88 29.71 -28.66
CA GLY A 31 46.41 29.83 -28.61
C GLY A 31 46.05 30.90 -27.58
N GLU A 32 45.58 32.05 -28.03
CA GLU A 32 45.18 33.12 -27.14
C GLU A 32 44.02 32.62 -26.29
N ASP A 33 44.18 32.71 -24.97
CA ASP A 33 43.12 32.38 -24.01
C ASP A 33 41.85 33.18 -24.38
N PRO A 34 40.76 32.51 -24.79
CA PRO A 34 39.52 33.19 -25.17
C PRO A 34 38.96 34.09 -24.06
N CYS A 35 39.31 33.84 -22.80
CA CYS A 35 38.86 34.61 -21.65
C CYS A 35 39.68 35.87 -21.38
N ARG A 36 40.81 36.09 -22.08
CA ARG A 36 41.76 37.19 -21.80
C ARG A 36 41.13 38.60 -21.83
N SER A 37 40.07 38.80 -22.61
CA SER A 37 39.37 40.08 -22.75
C SER A 37 37.88 40.02 -22.45
N VAL A 38 37.39 38.95 -21.82
CA VAL A 38 35.97 38.79 -21.50
C VAL A 38 35.71 39.22 -20.06
N GLN A 39 34.77 40.15 -19.88
CA GLN A 39 34.32 40.59 -18.57
C GLN A 39 32.89 40.12 -18.31
N CYS A 40 32.74 39.21 -17.36
CA CYS A 40 31.46 38.61 -16.97
C CYS A 40 30.74 39.46 -15.92
N ILE A 41 30.26 40.64 -16.34
CA ILE A 41 29.63 41.64 -15.46
C ILE A 41 28.11 41.78 -15.68
N HIS A 42 27.53 40.90 -16.49
CA HIS A 42 26.11 40.90 -16.84
C HIS A 42 25.55 39.49 -16.68
N GLY A 43 25.30 39.12 -15.43
CA GLY A 43 24.68 37.84 -15.09
C GLY A 43 23.21 37.76 -15.50
N PRO A 44 22.63 36.53 -15.50
CA PRO A 44 21.21 36.34 -15.74
C PRO A 44 20.36 37.11 -14.72
N SER A 45 19.21 37.60 -15.16
CA SER A 45 18.20 38.15 -14.25
C SER A 45 17.70 37.08 -13.29
N ALA A 46 17.41 37.48 -12.06
CA ALA A 46 16.75 36.59 -11.11
C ALA A 46 15.38 36.15 -11.64
N SER A 47 14.98 34.92 -11.30
CA SER A 47 13.73 34.30 -11.70
C SER A 47 13.01 33.71 -10.49
N CYS A 48 11.77 33.26 -10.71
CA CYS A 48 10.98 32.55 -9.71
C CYS A 48 10.70 31.13 -10.21
N GLU A 49 10.93 30.15 -9.33
CA GLU A 49 10.52 28.76 -9.49
C GLU A 49 9.54 28.45 -8.34
N GLY A 50 8.25 28.55 -8.60
CA GLY A 50 7.23 28.54 -7.54
C GLY A 50 7.44 29.69 -6.53
N SER A 51 7.56 29.37 -5.24
CA SER A 51 7.86 30.34 -4.17
C SER A 51 9.34 30.71 -4.05
N VAL A 52 10.22 30.02 -4.79
CA VAL A 52 11.67 30.13 -4.64
C VAL A 52 12.23 31.15 -5.62
N LYS A 53 12.92 32.16 -5.08
CA LYS A 53 13.73 33.09 -5.87
C LYS A 53 15.07 32.44 -6.20
N VAL A 54 15.35 32.32 -7.49
CA VAL A 54 16.65 31.91 -8.02
C VAL A 54 17.40 33.14 -8.49
N SER A 55 18.64 33.29 -8.05
CA SER A 55 19.49 34.43 -8.42
C SER A 55 20.95 34.01 -8.50
N TYR A 56 21.76 34.82 -9.15
CA TYR A 56 23.16 34.51 -9.45
C TYR A 56 24.08 35.59 -8.88
N GLN A 57 25.36 35.26 -8.72
CA GLN A 57 26.37 36.25 -8.36
C GLN A 57 26.43 37.36 -9.42
N ALA A 58 26.69 38.59 -8.97
CA ALA A 58 26.75 39.76 -9.85
C ALA A 58 27.95 39.71 -10.82
N LEU A 59 29.02 39.00 -10.42
CA LEU A 59 30.20 38.77 -11.23
C LEU A 59 30.28 37.27 -11.53
N GLY A 60 30.49 36.95 -12.81
CA GLY A 60 30.73 35.60 -13.28
C GLY A 60 32.21 35.34 -13.50
N GLU A 61 32.56 34.07 -13.67
CA GLU A 61 33.88 33.64 -14.09
C GLU A 61 33.85 33.28 -15.57
N CYS A 62 34.88 33.71 -16.31
CA CYS A 62 35.02 33.28 -17.69
C CYS A 62 35.63 31.87 -17.74
N THR A 63 34.93 30.96 -18.40
CA THR A 63 35.36 29.58 -18.67
C THR A 63 35.47 29.37 -20.18
N VAL A 64 36.28 28.39 -20.60
CA VAL A 64 36.44 28.04 -22.02
C VAL A 64 35.68 26.74 -22.28
N GLU A 65 34.58 26.82 -23.02
CA GLU A 65 33.79 25.66 -23.46
C GLU A 65 33.83 25.56 -24.99
N SER A 66 34.23 24.40 -25.51
CA SER A 66 34.36 24.15 -26.96
C SER A 66 35.23 25.19 -27.70
N GLY A 67 36.26 25.72 -27.03
CA GLY A 67 37.17 26.73 -27.59
C GLY A 67 36.63 28.16 -27.61
N MET A 68 35.46 28.40 -27.02
CA MET A 68 34.84 29.73 -26.90
C MET A 68 34.77 30.16 -25.43
N ALA A 69 34.96 31.44 -25.17
CA ALA A 69 34.74 32.01 -23.86
C ALA A 69 33.25 32.03 -23.50
N ARG A 70 32.91 31.55 -22.31
CA ARG A 70 31.57 31.56 -21.73
C ARG A 70 31.65 32.15 -20.34
N CYS A 71 30.67 32.96 -19.97
CA CYS A 71 30.55 33.44 -18.60
C CYS A 71 29.68 32.48 -17.80
N ASP A 72 30.24 31.89 -16.75
CA ASP A 72 29.50 31.14 -15.75
C ASP A 72 29.21 32.03 -14.54
N TYR A 73 27.98 31.99 -14.05
CA TYR A 73 27.53 32.81 -12.92
C TYR A 73 27.03 31.87 -11.84
N PRO A 74 27.77 31.69 -10.73
CA PRO A 74 27.34 30.81 -9.66
C PRO A 74 25.97 31.21 -9.11
N ALA A 75 25.07 30.24 -8.98
CA ALA A 75 23.78 30.45 -8.32
C ALA A 75 24.00 30.79 -6.85
N LEU A 76 23.33 31.83 -6.38
CA LEU A 76 23.23 32.13 -4.95
C LEU A 76 22.28 31.12 -4.29
N PRO A 77 22.37 30.93 -2.95
CA PRO A 77 21.42 30.09 -2.24
C PRO A 77 19.98 30.47 -2.57
N PRO A 78 19.13 29.50 -2.96
CA PRO A 78 17.73 29.77 -3.28
C PRO A 78 17.03 30.39 -2.06
N GLN A 79 16.24 31.43 -2.29
CA GLN A 79 15.49 32.11 -1.24
C GLN A 79 14.01 31.75 -1.35
N ASP A 80 13.51 30.95 -0.42
CA ASP A 80 12.07 30.63 -0.35
C ASP A 80 11.29 31.80 0.25
N CYS A 81 10.55 32.52 -0.61
CA CYS A 81 9.77 33.67 -0.20
C CYS A 81 8.62 33.30 0.74
N ALA A 82 8.14 32.05 0.71
CA ALA A 82 7.03 31.60 1.56
C ALA A 82 7.41 31.63 3.05
N THR A 83 8.67 31.30 3.38
CA THR A 83 9.19 31.38 4.76
C THR A 83 9.20 32.79 5.33
N LEU A 84 9.13 33.80 4.46
CA LEU A 84 9.09 35.23 4.80
C LEU A 84 7.66 35.80 4.78
N GLY A 85 6.64 34.97 4.55
CA GLY A 85 5.26 35.41 4.33
C GLY A 85 5.07 36.22 3.04
N LYS A 86 5.98 36.05 2.06
CA LYS A 86 6.03 36.79 0.80
C LYS A 86 5.79 35.84 -0.38
N ILE A 87 5.56 36.42 -1.56
CA ILE A 87 5.48 35.69 -2.83
C ILE A 87 6.69 35.99 -3.71
N CYS A 88 7.15 35.02 -4.50
CA CYS A 88 8.16 35.29 -5.52
C CYS A 88 7.48 35.83 -6.77
N ARG A 89 7.83 37.05 -7.18
CA ARG A 89 7.34 37.66 -8.43
C ARG A 89 8.50 38.38 -9.12
N GLN A 90 8.70 38.10 -10.40
CA GLN A 90 9.75 38.74 -11.23
C GLN A 90 11.16 38.68 -10.60
N GLY A 91 11.52 37.55 -9.97
CA GLY A 91 12.83 37.36 -9.34
C GLY A 91 13.00 38.09 -8.00
N ALA A 92 11.92 38.50 -7.35
CA ALA A 92 11.94 39.17 -6.04
C ALA A 92 10.89 38.59 -5.07
N CYS A 93 11.24 38.51 -3.78
CA CYS A 93 10.27 38.26 -2.73
C CYS A 93 9.53 39.56 -2.40
N VAL A 94 8.26 39.63 -2.78
CA VAL A 94 7.39 40.81 -2.59
C VAL A 94 6.24 40.48 -1.65
N ASP A 95 5.65 41.50 -1.03
CA ASP A 95 4.46 41.30 -0.20
C ASP A 95 3.31 40.74 -1.05
N PRO A 96 2.50 39.82 -0.50
CA PRO A 96 1.30 39.35 -1.17
C PRO A 96 0.34 40.53 -1.44
N PRO A 97 -0.48 40.46 -2.49
CA PRO A 97 -1.44 41.51 -2.81
C PRO A 97 -2.41 41.76 -1.64
N LEU A 98 -2.80 43.03 -1.46
CA LEU A 98 -3.73 43.44 -0.41
C LEU A 98 -5.14 42.85 -0.62
N VAL A 99 -5.49 42.55 -1.88
CA VAL A 99 -6.70 41.83 -2.26
C VAL A 99 -6.27 40.44 -2.74
N PRO A 100 -6.60 39.36 -1.99
CA PRO A 100 -6.38 38.00 -2.46
C PRO A 100 -7.01 37.78 -3.84
N CYS A 101 -6.36 36.99 -4.69
CA CYS A 101 -6.74 36.71 -6.08
C CYS A 101 -6.64 37.87 -7.08
N GLU A 102 -6.15 39.05 -6.68
CA GLU A 102 -5.98 40.16 -7.60
C GLU A 102 -4.93 39.82 -8.69
N GLY A 103 -5.39 39.71 -9.94
CA GLY A 103 -4.54 39.39 -11.09
C GLY A 103 -4.10 37.92 -11.17
N VAL A 104 -4.69 37.03 -10.37
CA VAL A 104 -4.46 35.59 -10.47
C VAL A 104 -5.25 35.02 -11.64
N VAL A 105 -4.56 34.33 -12.55
CA VAL A 105 -5.16 33.63 -13.69
C VAL A 105 -4.90 32.14 -13.50
N CYS A 106 -5.96 31.35 -13.40
CA CYS A 106 -5.89 29.92 -13.14
C CYS A 106 -6.05 29.13 -14.45
N ALA A 107 -4.98 29.10 -15.26
CA ALA A 107 -4.96 28.44 -16.56
C ALA A 107 -4.15 27.13 -16.58
N ASP A 108 -3.47 26.80 -15.48
CA ASP A 108 -2.61 25.62 -15.37
C ASP A 108 -3.20 24.62 -14.34
N PRO A 109 -4.19 23.80 -14.73
CA PRO A 109 -4.78 22.80 -13.83
C PRO A 109 -3.76 21.75 -13.36
N PRO A 110 -4.01 21.09 -12.22
CA PRO A 110 -3.24 19.92 -11.83
C PRO A 110 -3.38 18.81 -12.88
N ALA A 111 -2.39 17.92 -12.91
CA ALA A 111 -2.48 16.71 -13.72
C ALA A 111 -3.66 15.85 -13.24
N PRO A 112 -4.30 15.08 -14.14
CA PRO A 112 -5.27 14.07 -13.74
C PRO A 112 -4.70 13.17 -12.64
N ASP A 113 -5.56 12.73 -11.72
CA ASP A 113 -5.19 11.88 -10.60
C ASP A 113 -6.32 10.90 -10.23
N CYS A 114 -6.12 10.17 -9.13
CA CYS A 114 -7.08 9.22 -8.58
C CYS A 114 -7.54 9.70 -7.19
N ASP A 115 -8.85 9.72 -6.98
CA ASP A 115 -9.47 9.85 -5.66
C ASP A 115 -10.16 8.51 -5.32
N GLY A 116 -9.45 7.66 -4.58
CA GLY A 116 -9.83 6.24 -4.45
C GLY A 116 -9.86 5.56 -5.83
N ASP A 117 -10.97 4.92 -6.16
CA ASP A 117 -11.20 4.25 -7.46
C ASP A 117 -11.79 5.19 -8.53
N VAL A 118 -11.79 6.50 -8.31
CA VAL A 118 -12.31 7.48 -9.26
C VAL A 118 -11.17 8.23 -9.93
N ALA A 119 -10.99 8.03 -11.24
CA ALA A 119 -10.06 8.85 -12.03
C ALA A 119 -10.67 10.24 -12.26
N GLN A 120 -9.93 11.29 -11.94
CA GLN A 120 -10.39 12.68 -12.02
C GLN A 120 -9.59 13.46 -13.08
N ILE A 121 -10.33 14.22 -13.90
CA ILE A 121 -9.78 15.17 -14.85
C ILE A 121 -10.30 16.55 -14.47
N TYR A 122 -9.37 17.49 -14.27
CA TYR A 122 -9.69 18.85 -13.87
C TYR A 122 -9.97 19.75 -15.07
N ALA A 123 -10.85 20.72 -14.89
CA ALA A 123 -11.17 21.68 -15.93
C ALA A 123 -9.93 22.51 -16.33
N PRO A 124 -9.81 22.90 -17.61
CA PRO A 124 -8.69 23.71 -18.08
C PRO A 124 -8.65 25.11 -17.45
N GLU A 125 -9.79 25.60 -16.98
CA GLU A 125 -9.91 26.89 -16.29
C GLU A 125 -10.33 26.68 -14.83
N GLY A 126 -9.54 27.25 -13.92
CA GLY A 126 -9.82 27.26 -12.50
C GLY A 126 -10.37 28.61 -12.03
N SER A 127 -10.77 28.66 -10.77
CA SER A 127 -11.12 29.89 -10.07
C SER A 127 -10.17 30.12 -8.90
N CYS A 128 -9.82 31.37 -8.62
CA CYS A 128 -8.99 31.65 -7.46
C CYS A 128 -9.84 31.69 -6.19
N ASP A 129 -9.46 30.86 -5.22
CA ASP A 129 -10.01 30.86 -3.87
C ASP A 129 -9.17 31.80 -2.98
N PRO A 130 -9.76 32.91 -2.47
CA PRO A 130 -9.05 33.89 -1.65
C PRO A 130 -8.67 33.38 -0.25
N THR A 131 -9.21 32.23 0.17
CA THR A 131 -8.93 31.64 1.49
C THR A 131 -7.62 30.85 1.52
N ILE A 132 -7.07 30.50 0.35
CA ILE A 132 -5.80 29.78 0.24
C ILE A 132 -4.64 30.77 0.42
N PRO A 133 -3.86 30.70 1.51
CA PRO A 133 -2.78 31.65 1.78
C PRO A 133 -1.57 31.42 0.84
N PRO A 134 -0.69 32.43 0.64
CA PRO A 134 -0.73 33.78 1.22
C PRO A 134 -1.44 34.84 0.34
N ALA A 135 -1.89 34.51 -0.87
CA ALA A 135 -2.40 35.48 -1.86
C ALA A 135 -3.70 35.04 -2.56
N GLY A 136 -4.35 33.97 -2.10
CA GLY A 136 -5.34 33.22 -2.88
C GLY A 136 -4.66 32.15 -3.75
N GLY A 137 -5.37 31.06 -4.00
CA GLY A 137 -4.85 29.90 -4.73
C GLY A 137 -5.85 29.39 -5.76
N CYS A 138 -5.35 28.80 -6.85
CA CYS A 138 -6.21 28.28 -7.89
C CYS A 138 -6.86 26.96 -7.46
N VAL A 139 -8.19 26.90 -7.59
CA VAL A 139 -9.00 25.70 -7.42
C VAL A 139 -9.62 25.36 -8.77
N TYR A 140 -9.46 24.10 -9.16
CA TYR A 140 -9.96 23.59 -10.44
C TYR A 140 -11.11 22.63 -10.16
N PRO A 141 -12.30 22.84 -10.73
CA PRO A 141 -13.37 21.86 -10.63
C PRO A 141 -13.01 20.59 -11.41
N VAL A 142 -13.50 19.44 -10.95
CA VAL A 142 -13.44 18.20 -11.71
C VAL A 142 -14.40 18.33 -12.91
N ASP A 143 -13.85 18.27 -14.12
CA ASP A 143 -14.60 18.38 -15.38
C ASP A 143 -15.16 17.03 -15.81
N ALA A 144 -14.40 15.96 -15.53
CA ALA A 144 -14.83 14.59 -15.75
C ALA A 144 -14.28 13.67 -14.67
N SER A 145 -15.10 12.68 -14.29
CA SER A 145 -14.72 11.60 -13.40
C SER A 145 -15.09 10.27 -14.02
N LEU A 146 -14.26 9.25 -13.84
CA LEU A 146 -14.55 7.89 -14.23
C LEU A 146 -14.44 6.97 -13.00
N ASP A 147 -15.58 6.40 -12.60
CA ASP A 147 -15.64 5.39 -11.55
C ASP A 147 -15.12 4.06 -12.10
N CYS A 148 -13.91 3.69 -11.71
CA CYS A 148 -13.26 2.46 -12.16
C CYS A 148 -13.92 1.22 -11.53
N ALA A 149 -14.38 1.33 -10.29
CA ALA A 149 -15.00 0.22 -9.57
C ALA A 149 -16.31 -0.24 -10.23
N ALA A 150 -17.05 0.67 -10.87
CA ALA A 150 -18.25 0.31 -11.67
C ALA A 150 -17.96 -0.69 -12.80
N GLY A 151 -16.71 -0.74 -13.28
CA GLY A 151 -16.23 -1.71 -14.28
C GLY A 151 -15.41 -2.87 -13.72
N GLY A 152 -15.27 -2.98 -12.39
CA GLY A 152 -14.35 -3.93 -11.76
C GLY A 152 -12.86 -3.59 -11.96
N LEU A 153 -12.57 -2.32 -12.28
CA LEU A 153 -11.22 -1.79 -12.48
C LEU A 153 -10.77 -1.00 -11.24
N VAL A 154 -9.48 -0.69 -11.16
CA VAL A 154 -8.92 0.19 -10.13
C VAL A 154 -8.33 1.44 -10.77
N CYS A 155 -8.39 2.57 -10.05
CA CYS A 155 -7.74 3.79 -10.54
C CYS A 155 -6.24 3.74 -10.24
N ARG A 156 -5.42 3.84 -11.29
CA ARG A 156 -3.97 3.94 -11.20
C ARG A 156 -3.44 4.89 -12.25
N ASP A 157 -2.48 5.74 -11.87
CA ASP A 157 -1.86 6.72 -12.76
C ASP A 157 -2.90 7.55 -13.55
N ALA A 158 -4.00 7.93 -12.86
CA ALA A 158 -5.14 8.67 -13.39
C ALA A 158 -5.96 7.96 -14.50
N GLY A 159 -5.92 6.62 -14.55
CA GLY A 159 -6.72 5.82 -15.46
C GLY A 159 -7.31 4.59 -14.80
N CYS A 160 -8.37 4.03 -15.38
CA CYS A 160 -8.93 2.76 -14.95
C CYS A 160 -8.15 1.62 -15.62
N VAL A 161 -7.50 0.81 -14.80
CA VAL A 161 -6.69 -0.33 -15.23
C VAL A 161 -7.23 -1.62 -14.65
N ASP A 162 -6.97 -2.73 -15.34
CA ASP A 162 -7.36 -4.05 -14.86
C ASP A 162 -6.44 -4.44 -13.68
N PRO A 163 -6.98 -4.80 -12.50
CA PRO A 163 -6.18 -5.29 -11.38
C PRO A 163 -5.32 -6.51 -11.76
N ALA A 164 -5.76 -7.31 -12.74
CA ALA A 164 -5.01 -8.45 -13.25
C ALA A 164 -3.70 -8.05 -13.96
N ASP A 165 -3.59 -6.81 -14.44
CA ASP A 165 -2.34 -6.29 -15.03
C ASP A 165 -1.28 -5.98 -13.95
N PHE A 166 -1.69 -5.89 -12.68
CA PHE A 166 -0.82 -5.55 -11.55
C PHE A 166 -1.06 -6.46 -10.34
N PRO A 167 -0.87 -7.78 -10.48
CA PRO A 167 -1.26 -8.74 -9.44
C PRO A 167 -0.45 -8.58 -8.13
N CYS A 168 0.69 -7.87 -8.17
CA CYS A 168 1.53 -7.59 -7.02
C CYS A 168 1.34 -6.20 -6.40
N ASP A 169 0.30 -5.47 -6.79
CA ASP A 169 0.04 -4.12 -6.29
C ASP A 169 -1.45 -3.91 -5.90
N PRO A 170 -1.77 -3.84 -4.59
CA PRO A 170 -0.85 -3.96 -3.46
C PRO A 170 -0.27 -5.38 -3.35
N ASN A 171 0.92 -5.51 -2.74
CA ASN A 171 1.58 -6.81 -2.58
C ASN A 171 0.69 -7.80 -1.79
N PRO A 172 0.19 -8.88 -2.41
CA PRO A 172 -0.74 -9.81 -1.77
C PRO A 172 -0.04 -10.88 -0.90
N CYS A 173 1.28 -10.83 -0.78
CA CYS A 173 2.10 -11.80 -0.05
C CYS A 173 2.26 -11.41 1.42
N ASP A 174 1.12 -11.31 2.12
CA ASP A 174 0.99 -10.93 3.52
C ASP A 174 0.73 -12.10 4.46
N VAL A 175 0.66 -13.32 3.92
CA VAL A 175 0.45 -14.57 4.66
C VAL A 175 1.67 -15.47 4.53
N PRO A 176 2.64 -15.37 5.47
CA PRO A 176 3.79 -16.26 5.45
C PRO A 176 3.40 -17.72 5.72
N PRO A 177 4.21 -18.68 5.23
CA PRO A 177 4.13 -20.06 5.69
C PRO A 177 4.32 -20.16 7.21
N LEU A 178 3.79 -21.22 7.81
CA LEU A 178 4.08 -21.51 9.21
C LEU A 178 5.56 -21.84 9.39
N GLY A 179 6.07 -21.54 10.58
CA GLY A 179 7.44 -21.87 10.93
C GLY A 179 7.72 -23.38 10.84
N THR A 180 8.95 -23.73 10.51
CA THR A 180 9.42 -25.13 10.43
C THR A 180 10.71 -25.31 11.21
N CYS A 181 11.21 -26.53 11.33
CA CYS A 181 12.48 -26.81 12.01
C CYS A 181 13.48 -27.42 11.04
N SER A 182 14.70 -26.89 11.05
CA SER A 182 15.86 -27.49 10.39
C SER A 182 16.75 -28.10 11.46
N GLY A 183 16.54 -29.39 11.74
CA GLY A 183 17.12 -30.04 12.92
C GLY A 183 16.61 -29.38 14.21
N ALA A 184 17.54 -28.92 15.05
CA ALA A 184 17.22 -28.20 16.29
C ALA A 184 17.01 -26.68 16.10
N SER A 185 17.11 -26.17 14.87
CA SER A 185 17.04 -24.74 14.58
C SER A 185 15.65 -24.34 14.08
N PRO A 186 15.01 -23.33 14.70
CA PRO A 186 13.79 -22.72 14.18
C PRO A 186 14.01 -22.06 12.83
N VAL A 187 13.07 -22.25 11.91
CA VAL A 187 12.98 -21.56 10.62
C VAL A 187 11.67 -20.79 10.59
N THR A 188 11.77 -19.47 10.44
CA THR A 188 10.62 -18.56 10.37
C THR A 188 10.65 -17.75 9.09
N TYR A 189 9.57 -17.03 8.81
CA TYR A 189 9.42 -16.21 7.60
C TYR A 189 9.03 -14.79 8.02
N ALA A 190 9.43 -13.80 7.21
CA ALA A 190 9.00 -12.42 7.42
C ALA A 190 7.48 -12.28 7.18
N ALA A 191 6.85 -11.30 7.84
CA ALA A 191 5.42 -11.04 7.69
C ALA A 191 5.02 -10.67 6.25
N LEU A 192 5.90 -9.99 5.51
CA LEU A 192 5.70 -9.67 4.09
C LEU A 192 6.69 -10.48 3.23
N GLY A 193 6.14 -11.21 2.28
CA GLY A 193 6.87 -11.92 1.23
C GLY A 193 7.14 -11.03 0.02
N ALA A 194 7.99 -11.52 -0.88
CA ALA A 194 8.18 -10.93 -2.19
C ALA A 194 7.14 -11.49 -3.17
N CYS A 195 6.45 -10.59 -3.88
CA CYS A 195 5.54 -10.93 -4.96
C CYS A 195 6.24 -10.83 -6.31
N ALA A 196 6.00 -11.80 -7.17
CA ALA A 196 6.35 -11.78 -8.59
C ALA A 196 5.08 -12.01 -9.43
N ASP A 197 4.99 -11.35 -10.59
CA ASP A 197 3.96 -11.65 -11.58
C ASP A 197 4.38 -12.88 -12.39
N GLU A 198 3.63 -13.98 -12.25
CA GLU A 198 3.79 -15.21 -13.01
C GLU A 198 2.59 -15.43 -13.94
N GLY A 199 2.52 -14.63 -15.01
CA GLY A 199 1.53 -14.81 -16.08
C GLY A 199 0.16 -14.20 -15.76
N GLY A 200 0.15 -13.02 -15.15
CA GLY A 200 -1.07 -12.32 -14.70
C GLY A 200 -1.54 -12.75 -13.31
N ALA A 201 -0.71 -13.47 -12.56
CA ALA A 201 -1.04 -13.98 -11.24
C ALA A 201 0.10 -13.70 -10.26
N ALA A 202 -0.26 -13.37 -9.01
CA ALA A 202 0.71 -13.14 -7.96
C ALA A 202 1.32 -14.46 -7.49
N ALA A 203 2.64 -14.58 -7.61
CA ALA A 203 3.43 -15.65 -7.02
C ALA A 203 4.17 -15.12 -5.78
N CYS A 204 3.89 -15.72 -4.63
CA CYS A 204 4.49 -15.32 -3.36
C CYS A 204 5.70 -16.17 -3.00
N SER A 205 6.79 -15.49 -2.62
CA SER A 205 8.01 -16.11 -2.12
C SER A 205 8.41 -15.53 -0.76
N TYR A 206 8.79 -16.40 0.17
CA TYR A 206 9.14 -16.02 1.54
C TYR A 206 10.55 -16.50 1.85
N ALA A 207 11.46 -15.56 2.11
CA ALA A 207 12.83 -15.90 2.48
C ALA A 207 12.87 -16.47 3.91
N PRO A 208 13.37 -17.69 4.12
CA PRO A 208 13.44 -18.28 5.45
C PRO A 208 14.56 -17.64 6.27
N THR A 209 14.28 -17.37 7.54
CA THR A 209 15.27 -16.98 8.55
C THR A 209 15.48 -18.16 9.50
N THR A 210 16.72 -18.66 9.57
CA THR A 210 17.08 -19.73 10.52
C THR A 210 17.67 -19.13 11.78
N ALA A 211 17.04 -19.37 12.92
CA ALA A 211 17.53 -18.96 14.23
C ALA A 211 18.61 -19.92 14.76
N ALA A 212 19.24 -19.54 15.88
CA ALA A 212 20.16 -20.43 16.59
C ALA A 212 19.42 -21.71 17.05
N PRO A 213 20.12 -22.87 17.14
CA PRO A 213 19.53 -24.09 17.68
C PRO A 213 18.95 -23.88 19.07
N CYS A 214 17.88 -24.61 19.40
CA CYS A 214 17.14 -24.52 20.67
C CYS A 214 17.91 -25.00 21.93
N ALA A 215 19.24 -24.95 21.91
CA ALA A 215 20.11 -25.43 22.97
C ALA A 215 19.74 -26.86 23.41
N ALA A 216 19.22 -27.04 24.63
CA ALA A 216 18.79 -28.33 25.17
C ALA A 216 17.32 -28.66 24.85
N ASP A 217 16.55 -27.70 24.33
CA ASP A 217 15.15 -27.86 23.98
C ASP A 217 14.98 -28.42 22.57
N LEU A 218 13.79 -28.96 22.30
CA LEU A 218 13.38 -29.39 20.97
C LEU A 218 12.84 -28.20 20.17
N CYS A 219 13.05 -28.24 18.85
CA CYS A 219 12.39 -27.33 17.93
C CYS A 219 11.06 -27.95 17.48
N TYR A 220 9.98 -27.19 17.57
CA TYR A 220 8.65 -27.55 17.07
C TYR A 220 8.11 -26.42 16.20
N ALA A 221 7.74 -26.75 14.96
CA ALA A 221 7.11 -25.82 14.00
C ALA A 221 7.66 -24.37 14.03
N GLY A 222 8.99 -24.24 13.99
CA GLY A 222 9.66 -22.93 13.94
C GLY A 222 9.76 -22.19 15.26
N ALA A 223 9.65 -22.88 16.39
CA ALA A 223 9.87 -22.35 17.72
C ALA A 223 10.60 -23.35 18.63
N CYS A 224 11.32 -22.84 19.63
CA CYS A 224 11.90 -23.68 20.67
C CYS A 224 10.84 -24.04 21.71
N ALA A 225 10.81 -25.30 22.17
CA ALA A 225 9.79 -25.78 23.10
C ALA A 225 9.66 -24.91 24.36
N SER A 226 10.78 -24.43 24.91
CA SER A 226 10.79 -23.53 26.08
C SER A 226 10.18 -22.15 25.83
N SER A 227 10.07 -21.73 24.57
CA SER A 227 9.42 -20.48 24.17
C SER A 227 7.91 -20.63 23.91
N LEU A 228 7.41 -21.87 23.87
CA LEU A 228 6.01 -22.15 23.64
C LEU A 228 5.25 -22.13 24.96
N ALA A 229 4.17 -21.38 24.98
CA ALA A 229 3.22 -21.36 26.08
C ALA A 229 1.87 -21.86 25.56
N ALA A 230 1.28 -22.80 26.28
CA ALA A 230 -0.12 -23.14 26.07
C ALA A 230 -0.99 -21.91 26.38
N PRO A 231 -2.12 -21.73 25.67
CA PRO A 231 -3.15 -20.79 26.11
C PRO A 231 -3.58 -21.11 27.56
N ALA A 232 -3.71 -20.08 28.38
CA ALA A 232 -4.03 -20.22 29.80
C ALA A 232 -5.08 -19.22 30.30
N ALA A 233 -5.48 -18.26 29.46
CA ALA A 233 -6.51 -17.28 29.76
C ALA A 233 -7.47 -17.09 28.58
N SER A 234 -8.70 -16.68 28.87
CA SER A 234 -9.65 -16.27 27.85
C SER A 234 -9.06 -15.14 26.99
N GLY A 235 -9.18 -15.27 25.67
CA GLY A 235 -8.61 -14.34 24.69
C GLY A 235 -7.12 -14.53 24.41
N ASP A 236 -6.46 -15.57 24.94
CA ASP A 236 -5.11 -15.94 24.48
C ASP A 236 -5.11 -16.33 23.00
N LEU A 237 -6.22 -16.92 22.54
CA LEU A 237 -6.55 -17.17 21.15
C LEU A 237 -8.00 -16.72 20.92
N VAL A 238 -8.34 -16.37 19.69
CA VAL A 238 -9.67 -15.90 19.30
C VAL A 238 -10.11 -16.63 18.03
N ILE A 239 -11.31 -17.19 18.03
CA ILE A 239 -11.99 -17.74 16.86
C ILE A 239 -12.46 -16.55 16.02
N THR A 240 -11.92 -16.43 14.81
CA THR A 240 -12.17 -15.26 13.94
C THR A 240 -12.95 -15.61 12.68
N GLU A 241 -12.98 -16.87 12.29
CA GLU A 241 -13.71 -17.29 11.10
C GLU A 241 -14.17 -18.74 11.25
N ILE A 242 -15.41 -19.02 10.83
CA ILE A 242 -16.04 -20.36 10.94
C ILE A 242 -16.76 -20.68 9.63
N MET A 243 -16.26 -21.66 8.89
CA MET A 243 -16.98 -22.23 7.74
C MET A 243 -17.83 -23.41 8.20
N ARG A 244 -19.07 -23.12 8.60
CA ARG A 244 -20.02 -24.14 9.09
C ARG A 244 -20.87 -24.78 8.01
N ASN A 245 -20.91 -24.21 6.80
CA ASN A 245 -21.74 -24.68 5.70
C ASN A 245 -21.00 -24.41 4.38
N PRO A 246 -19.99 -25.22 4.02
CA PRO A 246 -19.25 -25.06 2.78
C PRO A 246 -20.18 -25.15 1.55
N ALA A 247 -19.71 -24.70 0.39
CA ALA A 247 -20.48 -24.75 -0.86
C ALA A 247 -20.67 -26.19 -1.37
N SER A 248 -19.85 -27.13 -0.89
CA SER A 248 -20.12 -28.56 -1.02
C SER A 248 -21.20 -28.99 -0.03
N GLU A 249 -22.04 -29.94 -0.44
CA GLU A 249 -23.01 -30.59 0.47
C GLU A 249 -22.34 -31.46 1.56
N ASP A 250 -21.01 -31.55 1.54
CA ASP A 250 -20.24 -32.41 2.43
C ASP A 250 -19.45 -31.60 3.46
N ASP A 251 -19.32 -32.19 4.63
CA ASP A 251 -18.87 -31.55 5.86
C ASP A 251 -17.34 -31.48 5.97
N GLU A 252 -16.60 -32.17 5.08
CA GLU A 252 -15.14 -32.08 5.01
C GLU A 252 -14.62 -30.70 4.55
N GLY A 253 -15.51 -29.87 4.01
CA GLY A 253 -15.27 -28.48 3.67
C GLY A 253 -15.25 -27.52 4.86
N GLU A 254 -15.58 -27.99 6.06
CA GLU A 254 -15.63 -27.19 7.28
C GLU A 254 -14.25 -26.86 7.84
N TRP A 255 -14.14 -25.67 8.41
CA TRP A 255 -12.94 -25.21 9.08
C TRP A 255 -13.20 -24.08 10.07
N ILE A 256 -12.25 -23.90 10.98
CA ILE A 256 -12.22 -22.87 12.01
C ILE A 256 -10.87 -22.16 11.91
N GLU A 257 -10.88 -20.84 11.99
CA GLU A 257 -9.66 -20.05 12.13
C GLU A 257 -9.45 -19.56 13.56
N LEU A 258 -8.24 -19.75 14.07
CA LEU A 258 -7.76 -19.18 15.32
C LEU A 258 -6.77 -18.05 15.04
N TYR A 259 -7.02 -16.88 15.64
CA TYR A 259 -6.09 -15.77 15.71
C TYR A 259 -5.40 -15.71 17.07
N ASN A 260 -4.09 -15.46 17.06
CA ASN A 260 -3.31 -15.23 18.27
C ASN A 260 -2.98 -13.73 18.43
N PRO A 261 -3.70 -12.99 19.30
CA PRO A 261 -3.40 -11.59 19.57
C PRO A 261 -2.12 -11.38 20.40
N GLN A 262 -1.47 -12.45 20.87
CA GLN A 262 -0.31 -12.36 21.76
C GLN A 262 0.99 -12.07 20.99
N PRO A 263 1.99 -11.47 21.64
CA PRO A 263 3.31 -11.25 21.05
C PRO A 263 4.18 -12.52 21.02
N VAL A 264 3.66 -13.64 21.50
CA VAL A 264 4.33 -14.94 21.55
C VAL A 264 3.44 -16.02 20.94
N ALA A 265 4.05 -17.05 20.37
CA ALA A 265 3.31 -18.17 19.78
C ALA A 265 2.61 -19.00 20.88
N ARG A 266 1.47 -19.60 20.52
CA ARG A 266 0.68 -20.46 21.41
C ARG A 266 0.66 -21.89 20.87
N ALA A 267 1.00 -22.86 21.71
CA ALA A 267 0.92 -24.28 21.35
C ALA A 267 -0.44 -24.85 21.75
N LEU A 268 -1.09 -25.59 20.85
CA LEU A 268 -2.38 -26.21 21.10
C LEU A 268 -2.28 -27.61 21.73
N SER A 269 -1.08 -28.13 22.00
CA SER A 269 -0.88 -29.42 22.68
C SER A 269 -1.73 -29.52 23.95
N GLY A 270 -2.56 -30.56 24.03
CA GLY A 270 -3.46 -30.80 25.17
C GLY A 270 -4.69 -29.89 25.25
N CYS A 271 -4.87 -28.97 24.29
CA CYS A 271 -6.12 -28.24 24.13
C CYS A 271 -7.20 -29.15 23.51
N THR A 272 -8.45 -28.74 23.65
CA THR A 272 -9.62 -29.45 23.13
C THR A 272 -10.55 -28.47 22.43
N LEU A 273 -10.93 -28.79 21.20
CA LEU A 273 -12.14 -28.28 20.55
C LEU A 273 -13.33 -29.13 21.00
N SER A 274 -14.43 -28.49 21.36
CA SER A 274 -15.67 -29.17 21.71
C SER A 274 -16.88 -28.27 21.45
N ASP A 275 -18.04 -28.90 21.35
CA ASP A 275 -19.34 -28.26 21.42
C ASP A 275 -19.97 -28.50 22.80
N ASP A 276 -21.23 -28.09 22.98
CA ASP A 276 -22.01 -28.39 24.18
C ASP A 276 -22.61 -29.82 24.15
N ASP A 277 -22.47 -30.54 23.02
CA ASP A 277 -22.94 -31.91 22.80
C ASP A 277 -21.82 -32.94 23.10
N ALA A 278 -21.63 -33.94 22.24
CA ALA A 278 -20.71 -35.06 22.49
C ALA A 278 -19.43 -35.00 21.65
N ASP A 279 -19.35 -34.09 20.70
CA ASP A 279 -18.30 -34.06 19.70
C ASP A 279 -17.12 -33.25 20.24
N SER A 280 -15.93 -33.84 20.17
CA SER A 280 -14.73 -33.19 20.67
C SER A 280 -13.48 -33.71 20.00
N TYR A 281 -12.49 -32.82 19.88
CA TYR A 281 -11.19 -33.12 19.35
C TYR A 281 -10.12 -32.58 20.28
N THR A 282 -9.28 -33.47 20.82
CA THR A 282 -8.14 -33.08 21.66
C THR A 282 -6.86 -33.16 20.85
N PHE A 283 -6.12 -32.05 20.83
CA PHE A 283 -4.80 -31.99 20.21
C PHE A 283 -3.83 -32.85 21.02
N ALA A 284 -3.17 -33.81 20.36
CA ALA A 284 -2.19 -34.65 21.02
C ALA A 284 -1.06 -33.80 21.63
N GLU A 285 -0.51 -34.25 22.76
CA GLU A 285 0.57 -33.55 23.48
C GLU A 285 1.79 -33.27 22.58
N ASP A 286 2.03 -34.12 21.58
CA ASP A 286 3.11 -34.04 20.60
C ASP A 286 2.68 -33.53 19.22
N ALA A 287 1.43 -33.06 19.06
CA ALA A 287 0.88 -32.64 17.76
C ALA A 287 1.63 -31.46 17.13
N ALA A 288 2.43 -30.72 17.90
CA ALA A 288 3.24 -29.59 17.45
C ALA A 288 2.45 -28.52 16.68
N VAL A 289 1.16 -28.35 17.02
CA VAL A 289 0.26 -27.37 16.41
C VAL A 289 0.45 -26.03 17.11
N ILE A 290 0.90 -25.02 16.37
CA ILE A 290 1.31 -23.73 16.92
C ILE A 290 0.59 -22.61 16.18
N VAL A 291 -0.13 -21.76 16.92
CA VAL A 291 -0.64 -20.49 16.40
C VAL A 291 0.45 -19.43 16.54
N PRO A 292 1.01 -18.89 15.44
CA PRO A 292 2.13 -17.95 15.53
C PRO A 292 1.76 -16.67 16.28
N ALA A 293 2.75 -15.98 16.87
CA ALA A 293 2.53 -14.66 17.46
C ALA A 293 1.93 -13.70 16.42
N LYS A 294 0.83 -13.01 16.76
CA LYS A 294 0.09 -12.14 15.83
C LYS A 294 -0.37 -12.83 14.54
N GLY A 295 -0.32 -14.16 14.49
CA GLY A 295 -0.67 -14.96 13.33
C GLY A 295 -2.00 -15.69 13.49
N ARG A 296 -2.33 -16.43 12.44
CA ARG A 296 -3.57 -17.22 12.33
C ARG A 296 -3.23 -18.68 12.06
N LEU A 297 -4.13 -19.57 12.45
CA LEU A 297 -4.05 -21.01 12.21
C LEU A 297 -5.40 -21.51 11.70
N ILE A 298 -5.39 -22.28 10.61
CA ILE A 298 -6.58 -22.94 10.05
C ILE A 298 -6.67 -24.38 10.54
N LEU A 299 -7.76 -24.69 11.21
CA LEU A 299 -8.16 -26.04 11.60
C LEU A 299 -9.22 -26.50 10.61
N GLY A 300 -8.95 -27.56 9.85
CA GLY A 300 -9.91 -28.08 8.86
C GLY A 300 -10.24 -29.56 9.06
N ARG A 301 -11.30 -30.04 8.42
CA ARG A 301 -11.71 -31.45 8.51
C ARG A 301 -11.06 -32.40 7.51
N SER A 302 -10.54 -31.88 6.40
CA SER A 302 -9.84 -32.70 5.40
C SER A 302 -8.57 -32.03 4.89
N ALA A 303 -7.52 -32.84 4.72
CA ALA A 303 -6.30 -32.45 3.99
C ALA A 303 -6.48 -32.54 2.46
N SER A 304 -7.57 -33.14 1.98
CA SER A 304 -7.86 -33.22 0.55
C SER A 304 -8.25 -31.85 0.03
N ALA A 305 -7.50 -31.34 -0.95
CA ALA A 305 -7.85 -30.08 -1.62
C ALA A 305 -9.20 -30.19 -2.36
N GLU A 306 -9.62 -31.40 -2.75
CA GLU A 306 -10.93 -31.59 -3.38
C GLU A 306 -12.06 -31.43 -2.36
N ASP A 307 -11.94 -32.08 -1.21
CA ASP A 307 -13.00 -32.13 -0.18
C ASP A 307 -13.11 -30.78 0.53
N SER A 308 -11.96 -30.18 0.87
CA SER A 308 -11.86 -28.88 1.55
C SER A 308 -12.15 -27.67 0.64
N GLY A 309 -12.59 -27.92 -0.60
CA GLY A 309 -12.91 -26.87 -1.59
C GLY A 309 -11.72 -26.01 -1.99
N GLY A 310 -10.50 -26.55 -1.94
CA GLY A 310 -9.25 -25.87 -2.27
C GLY A 310 -8.54 -25.22 -1.08
N LEU A 311 -9.05 -25.39 0.15
CA LEU A 311 -8.36 -24.98 1.36
C LEU A 311 -7.15 -25.89 1.63
N SER A 312 -6.08 -25.31 2.19
CA SER A 312 -4.98 -26.09 2.75
C SER A 312 -4.94 -25.80 4.25
N PRO A 313 -5.59 -26.63 5.09
CA PRO A 313 -5.60 -26.40 6.53
C PRO A 313 -4.21 -26.63 7.12
N ASP A 314 -3.95 -25.93 8.22
CA ASP A 314 -2.68 -26.01 8.95
C ASP A 314 -2.63 -27.25 9.85
N HIS A 315 -3.81 -27.67 10.28
CA HIS A 315 -4.02 -28.87 11.05
C HIS A 315 -5.36 -29.49 10.70
N VAL A 316 -5.39 -30.82 10.60
CA VAL A 316 -6.62 -31.57 10.34
C VAL A 316 -7.15 -32.14 11.65
N TYR A 317 -8.38 -31.77 12.01
CA TYR A 317 -9.11 -32.37 13.13
C TYR A 317 -10.11 -33.41 12.64
N ALA A 318 -10.59 -34.25 13.56
CA ALA A 318 -11.58 -35.29 13.27
C ALA A 318 -12.51 -35.48 14.46
N GLY A 319 -13.70 -36.05 14.23
CA GLY A 319 -14.67 -36.34 15.31
C GLY A 319 -15.30 -35.10 15.94
N PHE A 320 -15.14 -33.95 15.29
CA PHE A 320 -15.82 -32.69 15.58
C PHE A 320 -16.47 -32.22 14.28
N VAL A 321 -17.73 -31.81 14.31
CA VAL A 321 -18.54 -31.43 13.13
C VAL A 321 -19.22 -30.11 13.44
N LEU A 322 -19.27 -29.20 12.47
CA LEU A 322 -19.97 -27.94 12.63
C LEU A 322 -21.41 -28.09 12.13
N ALA A 323 -22.40 -27.91 12.99
CA ALA A 323 -23.78 -27.89 12.53
C ALA A 323 -24.04 -26.64 11.67
N ASN A 324 -24.67 -26.81 10.50
CA ASN A 324 -25.09 -25.71 9.63
C ASN A 324 -25.98 -24.67 10.36
N GLY A 325 -26.78 -25.13 11.33
CA GLY A 325 -27.76 -24.36 12.08
C GLY A 325 -27.16 -23.66 13.30
N ALA A 326 -27.63 -24.05 14.48
CA ALA A 326 -27.05 -23.61 15.76
C ALA A 326 -25.98 -24.62 16.21
N ASP A 327 -24.88 -24.11 16.76
CA ASP A 327 -23.79 -24.91 17.31
C ASP A 327 -22.85 -24.05 18.17
N GLU A 328 -21.92 -24.73 18.83
CA GLU A 328 -20.91 -24.12 19.68
C GLU A 328 -19.50 -24.59 19.36
N VAL A 329 -18.60 -23.64 19.13
CA VAL A 329 -17.17 -23.92 19.01
C VAL A 329 -16.48 -23.41 20.26
N THR A 330 -16.07 -24.33 21.13
CA THR A 330 -15.31 -24.02 22.35
C THR A 330 -13.88 -24.51 22.23
N LEU A 331 -12.91 -23.61 22.37
CA LEU A 331 -11.50 -23.96 22.55
C LEU A 331 -11.14 -23.90 24.02
N SER A 332 -10.77 -25.04 24.61
CA SER A 332 -10.32 -25.13 25.99
C SER A 332 -8.90 -25.67 26.10
N CYS A 333 -8.12 -25.17 27.06
CA CYS A 333 -6.76 -25.62 27.32
C CYS A 333 -6.55 -25.71 28.84
N GLY A 334 -6.07 -26.85 29.35
CA GLY A 334 -5.87 -27.04 30.79
C GLY A 334 -7.13 -26.83 31.64
N GLY A 335 -8.32 -27.06 31.06
CA GLY A 335 -9.61 -26.84 31.71
C GLY A 335 -10.10 -25.39 31.72
N VAL A 336 -9.37 -24.46 31.10
CA VAL A 336 -9.79 -23.06 30.91
C VAL A 336 -10.40 -22.90 29.52
N VAL A 337 -11.58 -22.28 29.43
CA VAL A 337 -12.14 -21.84 28.15
C VAL A 337 -11.33 -20.64 27.66
N ILE A 338 -10.61 -20.84 26.56
CA ILE A 338 -9.79 -19.82 25.92
C ILE A 338 -10.67 -18.93 25.07
N ASP A 339 -11.57 -19.54 24.31
CA ASP A 339 -12.55 -18.83 23.53
C ASP A 339 -13.75 -19.73 23.23
N ARG A 340 -14.90 -19.11 22.97
CA ARG A 340 -16.11 -19.80 22.58
C ARG A 340 -16.88 -18.94 21.58
N VAL A 341 -17.58 -19.59 20.66
CA VAL A 341 -18.58 -18.95 19.79
C VAL A 341 -19.79 -19.86 19.75
N ALA A 342 -20.95 -19.37 20.21
CA ALA A 342 -22.23 -20.06 20.07
C ALA A 342 -23.07 -19.38 19.00
N TYR A 343 -22.99 -19.86 17.78
CA TYR A 343 -23.80 -19.34 16.69
C TYR A 343 -25.16 -20.03 16.66
N ALA A 344 -26.18 -19.30 16.19
CA ALA A 344 -27.54 -19.80 16.13
C ALA A 344 -28.09 -19.75 14.71
N ALA A 345 -29.07 -20.60 14.42
CA ALA A 345 -29.76 -20.58 13.11
C ALA A 345 -30.51 -19.25 12.85
N GLU A 346 -30.94 -18.55 13.91
CA GLU A 346 -31.61 -17.25 13.81
C GLU A 346 -30.73 -16.15 14.44
N GLY A 347 -30.65 -15.00 13.76
CA GLY A 347 -29.93 -13.82 14.26
C GLY A 347 -28.43 -13.80 14.00
N TRP A 348 -27.86 -14.86 13.43
CA TRP A 348 -26.49 -14.91 12.92
C TRP A 348 -26.46 -14.90 11.39
N PRO A 349 -25.38 -14.41 10.76
CA PRO A 349 -25.17 -14.53 9.32
C PRO A 349 -25.20 -16.00 8.88
N PHE A 350 -25.77 -16.25 7.71
CA PHE A 350 -25.89 -17.58 7.13
C PHE A 350 -26.07 -17.51 5.62
N GLU A 351 -24.97 -17.70 4.91
CA GLU A 351 -24.96 -17.98 3.48
C GLU A 351 -24.20 -19.30 3.22
N ALA A 352 -24.79 -20.21 2.44
CA ALA A 352 -24.11 -21.44 2.04
C ALA A 352 -22.85 -21.12 1.23
N GLY A 353 -21.75 -21.75 1.59
CA GLY A 353 -20.42 -21.46 1.04
C GLY A 353 -19.76 -20.21 1.60
N ALA A 354 -20.35 -19.48 2.56
CA ALA A 354 -19.70 -18.34 3.21
C ALA A 354 -19.34 -18.66 4.66
N ALA A 355 -18.11 -18.38 5.05
CA ALA A 355 -17.74 -18.43 6.45
C ALA A 355 -18.40 -17.29 7.23
N LEU A 356 -18.71 -17.55 8.50
CA LEU A 356 -18.89 -16.47 9.48
C LEU A 356 -17.56 -15.73 9.61
N SER A 357 -17.54 -14.45 9.26
CA SER A 357 -16.37 -13.59 9.32
C SER A 357 -16.51 -12.57 10.45
N LEU A 358 -15.63 -12.66 11.45
CA LEU A 358 -15.61 -11.74 12.58
C LEU A 358 -15.04 -10.38 12.16
N ARG A 359 -15.68 -9.30 12.57
CA ARG A 359 -15.14 -7.94 12.39
C ARG A 359 -13.74 -7.80 13.00
N PRO A 360 -12.72 -7.33 12.25
CA PRO A 360 -11.35 -7.25 12.74
C PRO A 360 -11.18 -6.46 14.04
N GLU A 361 -11.93 -5.37 14.19
CA GLU A 361 -11.90 -4.52 15.38
C GLU A 361 -12.54 -5.16 16.62
N LEU A 362 -13.27 -6.27 16.44
CA LEU A 362 -13.92 -7.06 17.48
C LEU A 362 -13.25 -8.41 17.72
N SER A 363 -12.00 -8.60 17.27
CA SER A 363 -11.22 -9.83 17.45
C SER A 363 -10.75 -10.05 18.90
N ASN A 364 -11.68 -10.34 19.80
CA ASN A 364 -11.46 -10.75 21.18
C ASN A 364 -12.54 -11.73 21.65
N ALA A 365 -12.22 -12.54 22.67
CA ALA A 365 -13.03 -13.64 23.19
C ALA A 365 -14.32 -13.25 23.96
N VAL A 366 -14.78 -11.99 23.81
CA VAL A 366 -16.05 -11.52 24.38
C VAL A 366 -16.91 -10.90 23.29
N ALA A 367 -16.31 -10.09 22.42
CA ALA A 367 -17.05 -9.46 21.34
C ALA A 367 -17.45 -10.47 20.24
N ASN A 368 -16.67 -11.53 20.06
CA ASN A 368 -16.98 -12.63 19.14
C ASN A 368 -18.16 -13.51 19.59
N ASP A 369 -18.65 -13.38 20.83
CA ASP A 369 -19.87 -14.03 21.31
C ASP A 369 -21.17 -13.37 20.82
N VAL A 370 -21.07 -12.18 20.21
CA VAL A 370 -22.24 -11.37 19.83
C VAL A 370 -22.45 -11.45 18.33
N SER A 371 -23.65 -11.86 17.89
CA SER A 371 -23.94 -12.08 16.47
C SER A 371 -23.73 -10.83 15.59
N SER A 372 -23.91 -9.63 16.14
CA SER A 372 -23.67 -8.36 15.42
C SER A 372 -22.19 -8.08 15.12
N ALA A 373 -21.27 -8.85 15.71
CA ALA A 373 -19.85 -8.80 15.41
C ALA A 373 -19.47 -9.58 14.14
N TRP A 374 -20.41 -10.33 13.56
CA TRP A 374 -20.17 -11.23 12.43
C TRP A 374 -20.92 -10.80 11.18
N CYS A 375 -20.39 -11.16 10.02
CA CYS A 375 -21.06 -11.09 8.72
C CYS A 375 -20.70 -12.33 7.88
N ASP A 376 -21.45 -12.57 6.81
CA ASP A 376 -21.07 -13.56 5.80
C ASP A 376 -19.81 -13.06 5.07
N ALA A 377 -18.80 -13.92 4.95
CA ALA A 377 -17.60 -13.62 4.22
C ALA A 377 -17.92 -13.35 2.73
N THR A 378 -17.20 -12.40 2.13
CA THR A 378 -17.43 -11.97 0.75
C THR A 378 -16.28 -12.33 -0.20
N THR A 379 -15.08 -12.61 0.34
CA THR A 379 -13.89 -12.92 -0.45
C THR A 379 -13.87 -14.38 -0.88
N THR A 380 -13.94 -14.66 -2.18
CA THR A 380 -13.85 -16.04 -2.68
C THR A 380 -12.45 -16.63 -2.43
N TYR A 381 -12.39 -17.90 -2.03
CA TYR A 381 -11.17 -18.70 -1.97
C TYR A 381 -11.38 -20.10 -2.56
N GLY A 382 -10.27 -20.79 -2.82
CA GLY A 382 -10.28 -22.18 -3.26
C GLY A 382 -10.92 -22.38 -4.64
N THR A 383 -11.51 -23.55 -4.87
CA THR A 383 -12.02 -23.99 -6.18
C THR A 383 -13.53 -24.17 -6.26
N ARG A 384 -14.23 -24.13 -5.12
CA ARG A 384 -15.67 -24.40 -5.02
C ARG A 384 -16.53 -23.17 -4.75
N ALA A 385 -16.01 -21.97 -5.07
CA ALA A 385 -16.68 -20.69 -4.81
C ALA A 385 -17.04 -20.45 -3.33
N ASN A 386 -16.31 -21.10 -2.41
CA ASN A 386 -16.38 -20.77 -1.00
C ASN A 386 -15.89 -19.33 -0.78
N LYS A 387 -16.42 -18.68 0.25
CA LYS A 387 -16.04 -17.33 0.66
C LYS A 387 -15.50 -17.35 2.08
N GLY A 388 -14.39 -16.67 2.28
CA GLY A 388 -13.64 -16.63 3.52
C GLY A 388 -12.24 -16.05 3.29
N THR A 389 -11.56 -15.72 4.37
CA THR A 389 -10.21 -15.13 4.35
C THR A 389 -9.20 -15.97 5.11
N PRO A 390 -9.03 -17.27 4.78
CA PRO A 390 -8.17 -18.15 5.53
C PRO A 390 -6.74 -17.62 5.62
N ARG A 391 -6.23 -17.56 6.86
CA ARG A 391 -4.96 -17.00 7.31
C ARG A 391 -4.79 -15.49 7.11
N LYS A 392 -5.82 -14.77 6.65
CA LYS A 392 -5.81 -13.32 6.44
C LYS A 392 -6.65 -12.62 7.49
N VAL A 393 -6.42 -11.32 7.65
CA VAL A 393 -7.34 -10.50 8.44
C VAL A 393 -8.64 -10.39 7.65
N ASN A 394 -9.76 -10.70 8.31
CA ASN A 394 -11.09 -10.51 7.74
C ASN A 394 -11.28 -9.08 7.22
N PRO A 395 -12.03 -8.85 6.14
CA PRO A 395 -12.42 -7.51 5.76
C PRO A 395 -13.43 -6.93 6.78
N PRO A 396 -13.59 -5.60 6.86
CA PRO A 396 -14.74 -5.01 7.54
C PRO A 396 -16.06 -5.55 6.95
N CYS A 397 -17.09 -5.68 7.79
CA CYS A 397 -18.40 -6.08 7.29
C CYS A 397 -18.99 -5.04 6.32
N PRO A 398 -19.72 -5.49 5.28
CA PRO A 398 -20.34 -4.61 4.27
C PRO A 398 -21.37 -3.60 4.79
#